data_AF-A0A7J0GIX1-F1
#
_entry.id   AF-A0A7J0GIX1-F1
#
_cell.length_a   1.000
_cell.length_b   1.000
_cell.length_c   1.000
_cell.angle_alpha   90.00
_cell.angle_beta   90.00
_cell.angle_gamma   90.00
#
_symmetry.space_group_name_H-M   'P 1'
#
loop_
_entity.id
_entity.type
_entity.pdbx_description
1 polymer ?
#
loop_
_entity_poly.entity_id
_entity_poly.type
_entity_poly.pdbx_seq_one_letter_code
_entity_poly.pdbx_strand_id
1 'polypeptide(L)'
;MNHPSFGSLLESSWAQGVSGHPMARLSLKLKRLKPLLKGLSLAKVPDAFKDWLIRVVSAEEVRASMFSIKGNKAPGPDNLNAGFFQKKLGTSG
;
A
#
# COMPACT_ATOMS: atom_id res chain seq x y z
N MET A 1 0.70 -16.29 -1.23
CA MET A 1 -0.44 -15.64 -1.91
C MET A 1 -0.30 -15.80 -3.42
N ASN A 2 -0.61 -16.98 -3.97
CA ASN A 2 -0.72 -17.16 -5.42
C ASN A 2 -2.16 -16.82 -5.81
N HIS A 3 -2.35 -15.77 -6.62
CA HIS A 3 -3.66 -15.47 -7.17
C HIS A 3 -3.79 -16.29 -8.46
N PRO A 4 -4.53 -17.41 -8.48
CA PRO A 4 -4.59 -18.29 -9.64
C PRO A 4 -5.04 -17.57 -10.92
N SER A 5 -5.84 -16.50 -10.80
CA SER A 5 -6.27 -15.72 -11.97
C SER A 5 -5.32 -14.60 -12.40
N PHE A 6 -4.25 -14.30 -11.66
CA PHE A 6 -3.24 -13.32 -12.11
C PHE A 6 -2.43 -13.88 -13.28
N GLY A 7 -1.94 -15.13 -13.17
CA GLY A 7 -1.15 -15.78 -14.20
C GLY A 7 -1.93 -15.90 -15.52
N SER A 8 -3.15 -16.43 -15.45
CA SER A 8 -4.00 -16.60 -16.64
C SER A 8 -4.43 -15.27 -17.28
N LEU A 9 -4.63 -14.22 -16.48
CA LEU A 9 -4.97 -12.89 -17.00
C LEU A 9 -3.75 -12.19 -17.61
N LEU A 10 -2.56 -12.38 -17.05
CA LEU A 10 -1.32 -11.92 -17.63
C LEU A 10 -1.05 -12.63 -18.97
N GLU A 11 -1.15 -13.96 -19.00
CA GLU A 11 -0.93 -14.77 -20.21
C GLU A 11 -1.88 -14.40 -21.34
N SER A 12 -3.18 -14.29 -21.05
CA SER A 12 -4.18 -13.90 -22.06
C SER A 12 -3.96 -12.48 -22.59
N SER A 13 -3.55 -11.52 -21.75
CA SER A 13 -3.22 -10.16 -22.16
C SER A 13 -1.91 -10.09 -22.95
N TRP A 14 -0.89 -10.89 -22.56
CA TRP A 14 0.44 -10.88 -23.16
C TRP A 14 0.51 -11.61 -24.52
N ALA A 15 -0.38 -12.58 -24.74
CA ALA A 15 -0.52 -13.31 -26.01
C ALA A 15 -1.08 -12.46 -27.15
N GLN A 16 -1.72 -11.33 -26.85
CA GLN A 16 -2.26 -10.42 -27.88
C GLN A 16 -1.13 -9.76 -28.68
N GLY A 17 -1.19 -9.89 -30.01
CA GLY A 17 -0.27 -9.24 -30.93
C GLY A 17 -0.33 -7.72 -30.82
N VAL A 18 0.84 -7.08 -30.71
CA VAL A 18 0.97 -5.62 -30.74
C VAL A 18 2.00 -5.27 -31.81
N SER A 19 1.59 -4.45 -32.78
CA SER A 19 2.44 -3.95 -33.86
C SER A 19 3.20 -2.70 -33.40
N GLY A 20 4.34 -2.44 -34.04
CA GLY A 20 5.22 -1.29 -33.78
C GLY A 20 6.60 -1.67 -33.26
N HIS A 21 7.45 -0.66 -33.03
CA HIS A 21 8.80 -0.89 -32.53
C HIS A 21 8.80 -1.50 -31.10
N PRO A 22 9.87 -2.22 -30.71
CA PRO A 22 9.91 -3.02 -29.47
C PRO A 22 9.46 -2.27 -28.20
N MET A 23 9.86 -1.00 -28.06
CA MET A 23 9.49 -0.18 -26.89
C MET A 23 8.01 0.23 -26.89
N ALA A 24 7.40 0.50 -28.06
CA ALA A 24 5.96 0.70 -28.14
C ALA A 24 5.21 -0.56 -27.77
N ARG A 25 5.68 -1.74 -28.23
CA ARG A 25 5.03 -3.02 -27.92
C ARG A 25 5.02 -3.29 -26.42
N LEU A 26 6.16 -3.11 -25.75
CA LEU A 26 6.24 -3.24 -24.30
C LEU A 26 5.36 -2.22 -23.58
N SER A 27 5.45 -0.94 -23.94
CA SER A 27 4.67 0.14 -23.32
C SER A 27 3.16 -0.09 -23.47
N LEU A 28 2.70 -0.51 -24.65
CA LEU A 28 1.30 -0.79 -24.92
C LEU A 28 0.79 -2.01 -24.14
N LYS A 29 1.61 -3.07 -24.03
CA LYS A 29 1.28 -4.24 -23.20
C LYS A 29 1.17 -3.85 -21.71
N LEU A 30 2.11 -3.06 -21.19
CA LEU A 30 2.06 -2.57 -19.80
C LEU A 30 0.87 -1.63 -19.56
N LYS A 31 0.56 -0.73 -20.51
CA LYS A 31 -0.62 0.15 -20.44
C LYS A 31 -1.91 -0.64 -20.39
N ARG A 32 -2.02 -1.72 -21.17
CA ARG A 32 -3.19 -2.63 -21.18
C ARG A 32 -3.32 -3.41 -19.88
N LEU A 33 -2.20 -3.82 -19.31
CA LEU A 33 -2.18 -4.58 -18.06
C LEU A 33 -2.56 -3.72 -16.86
N LYS A 34 -2.19 -2.43 -16.85
CA LYS A 34 -2.44 -1.49 -15.73
C LYS A 34 -3.88 -1.48 -15.18
N PRO A 35 -4.96 -1.31 -15.98
CA PRO A 35 -6.33 -1.34 -15.45
C PRO A 35 -6.72 -2.73 -14.91
N LEU A 36 -6.23 -3.81 -15.52
CA LEU A 36 -6.52 -5.18 -15.07
C LEU A 36 -5.88 -5.45 -13.70
N LEU A 37 -4.64 -5.00 -13.51
CA LEU A 37 -3.95 -5.07 -12.21
C LEU A 37 -4.66 -4.26 -11.14
N LYS A 38 -5.14 -3.06 -11.50
CA LYS A 38 -5.93 -2.23 -10.60
C LYS A 38 -7.24 -2.91 -10.19
N GLY A 39 -7.92 -3.57 -11.12
CA GLY A 39 -9.14 -4.35 -10.83
C GLY A 39 -8.87 -5.50 -9.85
N LEU A 40 -7.76 -6.22 -10.04
CA LEU A 40 -7.33 -7.29 -9.12
C LEU A 40 -6.90 -6.76 -7.75
N SER A 41 -6.34 -5.54 -7.67
CA SER A 41 -5.92 -4.93 -6.40
C SER A 41 -7.05 -4.25 -5.64
N LEU A 42 -8.06 -3.69 -6.33
CA LEU A 42 -9.20 -3.02 -5.68
C LEU A 42 -10.20 -4.03 -5.07
N ALA A 43 -10.22 -5.27 -5.55
CA ALA A 43 -11.10 -6.32 -5.04
C ALA A 43 -10.78 -6.79 -3.60
N LYS A 44 -9.92 -6.08 -2.84
CA LYS A 44 -9.32 -6.61 -1.61
C LYS A 44 -9.28 -5.65 -0.41
N VAL A 45 -10.27 -4.78 -0.27
CA VAL A 45 -10.69 -4.39 1.09
C VAL A 45 -11.99 -5.14 1.35
N PRO A 46 -11.95 -6.30 2.06
CA PRO A 46 -13.16 -7.00 2.45
C PRO A 46 -14.11 -6.04 3.16
N ASP A 47 -15.42 -6.21 2.99
CA ASP A 47 -16.39 -5.33 3.65
C ASP A 47 -16.21 -5.32 5.17
N ALA A 48 -15.82 -6.46 5.75
CA ALA A 48 -15.44 -6.59 7.16
C ALA A 48 -14.28 -5.68 7.61
N PHE A 49 -13.40 -5.26 6.68
CA PHE A 49 -12.30 -4.34 6.97
C PHE A 49 -12.71 -2.86 6.88
N LYS A 50 -13.83 -2.56 6.22
CA LYS A 50 -14.32 -1.18 6.07
C LYS A 50 -14.71 -0.59 7.42
N ASP A 51 -15.39 -1.37 8.26
CA ASP A 51 -15.78 -0.96 9.61
C ASP A 51 -14.57 -0.69 10.50
N TRP A 52 -13.52 -1.50 10.36
CA TRP A 52 -12.26 -1.27 11.08
C TRP A 52 -11.55 0.02 10.63
N LEU A 53 -11.65 0.41 9.36
CA LEU A 53 -11.02 1.62 8.83
C LEU A 53 -11.73 2.91 9.26
N ILE A 54 -13.05 2.87 9.50
CA ILE A 54 -13.84 4.05 9.88
C ILE A 54 -14.02 4.20 11.39
N ARG A 55 -13.63 3.19 12.19
CA ARG A 55 -13.80 3.26 13.64
C ARG A 55 -12.97 4.39 14.24
N VAL A 56 -13.43 4.91 15.38
CA VAL A 56 -12.66 5.85 16.19
C VAL A 56 -11.40 5.17 16.70
N VAL A 57 -10.26 5.80 16.50
CA VAL A 57 -8.95 5.33 16.99
C VAL A 57 -8.85 5.64 18.48
N SER A 58 -8.47 4.64 19.29
CA SER A 58 -8.34 4.81 20.75
C SER A 58 -7.00 5.48 21.11
N ALA A 59 -6.95 6.14 22.28
CA ALA A 59 -5.71 6.75 22.77
C ALA A 59 -4.63 5.69 23.04
N GLU A 60 -5.03 4.51 23.50
CA GLU A 60 -4.17 3.35 23.73
C GLU A 60 -3.54 2.86 22.42
N GLU A 61 -4.32 2.79 21.35
CA GLU A 61 -3.84 2.39 20.03
C GLU A 61 -2.87 3.41 19.44
N VAL A 62 -3.17 4.72 19.55
CA VAL A 62 -2.25 5.79 19.14
C VAL A 62 -0.94 5.68 19.91
N ARG A 63 -1.01 5.47 21.24
CA ARG A 63 0.15 5.30 22.10
C ARG A 63 0.94 4.07 21.67
N ALA A 64 0.34 2.89 21.61
CA ALA A 64 1.01 1.65 21.22
C ALA A 64 1.69 1.78 19.84
N SER A 65 1.00 2.38 18.88
CA SER A 65 1.53 2.63 17.54
C SER A 65 2.74 3.57 17.58
N MET A 66 2.66 4.68 18.32
CA MET A 66 3.75 5.64 18.45
C MET A 66 4.99 5.04 19.11
N PHE A 67 4.81 4.24 20.17
CA PHE A 67 5.91 3.57 20.87
C PHE A 67 6.49 2.37 20.11
N SER A 68 5.80 1.86 19.09
CA SER A 68 6.36 0.83 18.18
C SER A 68 7.42 1.38 17.21
N ILE A 69 7.47 2.70 17.01
CA ILE A 69 8.40 3.35 16.09
C ILE A 69 9.75 3.55 16.79
N LYS A 70 10.88 3.18 16.16
CA LYS A 70 12.20 3.46 16.74
C LYS A 70 12.46 4.98 16.78
N GLY A 71 12.86 5.49 17.96
CA GLY A 71 13.08 6.93 18.18
C GLY A 71 14.20 7.55 17.33
N ASN A 72 15.13 6.75 16.82
CA ASN A 72 16.25 7.16 15.99
C ASN A 72 15.95 7.16 14.47
N LYS A 73 14.68 7.08 14.07
CA LYS A 73 14.31 7.27 12.67
C LYS A 73 14.59 8.70 12.21
N ALA A 74 14.90 8.85 10.92
CA ALA A 74 15.16 10.15 10.31
C ALA A 74 13.99 11.11 10.58
N PRO A 75 14.30 12.39 10.87
CA PRO A 75 13.26 13.38 11.15
C PRO A 75 12.43 13.69 9.90
N GLY A 76 11.20 14.13 10.12
CA GLY A 76 10.34 14.65 9.06
C GLY A 76 10.83 16.01 8.54
N PRO A 77 10.12 16.62 7.57
CA PRO A 77 10.40 17.97 7.11
C PRO A 77 10.25 19.05 8.20
N ASP A 78 9.61 18.70 9.32
CA ASP A 78 9.46 19.49 10.54
C ASP A 78 10.67 19.39 11.49
N ASN A 79 11.69 18.61 11.14
CA ASN A 79 12.86 18.28 11.98
C ASN A 79 12.53 17.53 13.29
N LEU A 80 11.32 16.99 13.45
CA LEU A 80 10.94 16.19 14.62
C LEU A 80 11.09 14.70 14.31
N ASN A 81 11.57 13.93 15.30
CA ASN A 81 11.66 12.47 15.22
C ASN A 81 10.65 11.80 16.15
N ALA A 82 10.48 10.48 16.01
CA ALA A 82 9.56 9.71 16.84
C ALA A 82 9.88 9.82 18.35
N GLY A 83 11.17 9.97 18.71
CA GLY A 83 11.61 10.13 20.10
C GLY A 83 11.04 11.39 20.78
N PHE A 84 10.87 12.49 20.04
CA PHE A 84 10.22 13.70 20.55
C PHE A 84 8.79 13.41 21.02
N PHE A 85 7.99 12.76 20.15
CA PHE A 85 6.59 12.45 20.44
C PHE A 85 6.44 11.40 21.55
N GLN A 86 7.30 10.39 21.57
CA GLN A 86 7.33 9.39 22.65
C GLN A 86 7.59 10.02 24.01
N LYS A 87 8.54 10.96 24.10
CA LYS A 87 8.80 11.69 25.34
C LYS A 87 7.60 12.52 25.78
N LYS A 88 6.94 13.22 24.85
CA LYS A 88 5.76 14.04 25.14
C LYS A 88 4.52 13.23 25.52
N LEU A 89 4.36 12.02 24.96
CA LEU A 89 3.22 11.14 25.24
C LEU A 89 3.45 10.19 26.43
N GLY A 90 4.71 9.95 26.80
CA GLY A 90 5.13 9.07 27.89
C GLY A 90 5.22 9.76 29.26
N THR A 91 5.08 11.08 29.34
CA THR A 91 4.99 11.79 30.63
C THR A 91 3.60 11.60 31.23
N SER A 92 3.45 10.53 32.02
CA SER A 92 2.47 10.46 33.10
C SER A 92 3.21 10.81 34.39
N GLY A 93 2.84 11.91 35.07
CA GLY A 93 3.28 12.25 36.44
C GLY A 93 4.76 12.52 36.60
#